data_AF-A0A2T3MQ85-F1
#
_entry.id   AF-A0A2T3MQ85-F1
#
_cell.length_a   1.000
_cell.length_b   1.000
_cell.length_c   1.000
_cell.angle_alpha   90.00
_cell.angle_beta   90.00
_cell.angle_gamma   90.00
#
_symmetry.space_group_name_H-M   'P 1'
#
loop_
_entity.id
_entity.type
_entity.pdbx_description
1 polymer ?
#
loop_
_entity_poly.entity_id
_entity_poly.type
_entity_poly.pdbx_seq_one_letter_code
_entity_poly.pdbx_strand_id
1 'polypeptide(L)' 'MNNAPTTSLDNAPAEIKLAVDLICLLEDNGIDPQTVLSAIDIVRHDFEKKLQSPSSK' A
#
# COMPACT_ATOMS: atom_id res chain seq x y z
N MET A 1 34.21 -1.54 10.71
CA MET A 1 33.49 -0.30 10.36
C MET A 1 32.00 -0.63 10.38
N ASN A 2 31.33 -0.12 11.41
CA ASN A 2 29.90 0.17 11.58
C ASN A 2 28.87 -0.80 10.96
N ASN A 3 28.22 -1.56 11.83
CA ASN A 3 26.93 -2.20 11.57
C ASN A 3 25.88 -1.12 11.26
N ALA A 4 25.52 -0.96 9.99
CA ALA A 4 24.28 -0.30 9.59
C ALA A 4 23.25 -1.41 9.31
N PRO A 5 22.09 -1.47 9.97
CA PRO A 5 21.02 -2.33 9.50
C PRO A 5 20.53 -1.71 8.18
N THR A 6 20.99 -2.27 7.06
CA THR A 6 20.41 -2.04 5.74
C THR A 6 18.96 -2.50 5.77
N THR A 7 18.06 -1.55 6.02
CA THR A 7 16.70 -1.48 5.46
C THR A 7 16.05 -2.83 5.15
N SER A 8 15.44 -3.45 6.16
CA SER A 8 14.62 -4.67 6.04
C SER A 8 13.46 -4.58 5.02
N LEU A 9 13.19 -3.40 4.46
CA LEU A 9 12.18 -3.21 3.42
C LEU A 9 12.65 -3.69 2.04
N ASP A 10 13.95 -3.66 1.72
CA ASP A 10 14.46 -4.05 0.38
C ASP A 10 14.22 -5.53 0.05
N ASN A 11 14.11 -6.39 1.07
CA ASN A 11 13.80 -7.82 0.92
C ASN A 11 12.33 -8.15 1.25
N ALA A 12 11.49 -7.16 1.56
CA ALA A 12 10.09 -7.40 1.90
C ALA A 12 9.26 -7.82 0.66
N PRO A 13 8.17 -8.58 0.85
CA PRO A 13 7.19 -8.86 -0.19
C PRO A 13 6.67 -7.58 -0.86
N ALA A 14 6.27 -7.67 -2.12
CA ALA A 14 5.86 -6.51 -2.92
C ALA A 14 4.66 -5.76 -2.30
N GLU A 15 3.72 -6.50 -1.73
CA GLU A 15 2.55 -5.96 -1.02
C GLU A 15 2.93 -5.17 0.22
N ILE A 16 3.99 -5.58 0.94
CA ILE A 16 4.46 -4.88 2.14
C ILE A 16 5.17 -3.59 1.74
N LYS A 17 6.02 -3.63 0.71
CA LYS A 17 6.67 -2.44 0.17
C LYS A 17 5.65 -1.40 -0.28
N LEU A 18 4.68 -1.83 -1.07
CA LEU A 18 3.61 -0.97 -1.57
C LEU A 18 2.78 -0.36 -0.43
N ALA A 19 2.46 -1.14 0.60
CA ALA A 19 1.74 -0.63 1.76
C ALA A 19 2.55 0.46 2.50
N VAL A 20 3.85 0.27 2.68
CA VAL A 20 4.72 1.26 3.33
C VAL A 20 4.83 2.53 2.48
N ASP A 21 5.07 2.40 1.17
CA ASP A 21 5.14 3.55 0.26
C ASP A 21 3.84 4.36 0.28
N LEU A 22 2.69 3.66 0.28
CA LEU A 22 1.38 4.30 0.33
C LEU A 22 1.12 5.01 1.67
N ILE A 23 1.53 4.42 2.79
CA ILE A 23 1.41 5.06 4.11
C ILE A 23 2.24 6.33 4.15
N CYS A 24 3.52 6.28 3.75
CA CYS A 24 4.38 7.46 3.73
C CYS A 24 3.80 8.57 2.86
N LEU A 25 3.28 8.24 1.67
CA LEU A 25 2.64 9.23 0.79
C LEU A 25 1.42 9.89 1.47
N LEU A 26 0.58 9.12 2.14
CA LEU A 26 -0.64 9.64 2.78
C LEU A 26 -0.32 10.50 4.00
N GLU A 27 0.69 10.12 4.78
CA GLU A 27 1.20 10.90 5.92
C GLU A 27 1.82 12.23 5.46
N ASP A 28 2.63 12.21 4.39
CA ASP A 28 3.25 13.41 3.81
C ASP A 28 2.20 14.41 3.30
N ASN A 29 1.04 13.91 2.86
CA ASN A 29 -0.10 14.75 2.46
C ASN A 29 -1.02 15.15 3.62
N GLY A 30 -0.72 14.73 4.85
CA GLY A 30 -1.49 15.08 6.04
C GLY A 30 -2.93 14.57 6.02
N ILE A 31 -3.18 13.45 5.35
CA ILE A 31 -4.53 12.88 5.21
C ILE A 31 -4.94 12.24 6.55
N ASP A 32 -6.14 12.58 7.02
CA ASP A 32 -6.69 12.02 8.26
C ASP A 32 -6.83 10.49 8.17
N PRO A 33 -6.41 9.73 9.21
CA PRO A 33 -6.47 8.27 9.19
C PRO A 33 -7.87 7.68 8.92
N GLN A 34 -8.94 8.33 9.38
CA GLN A 34 -10.30 7.86 9.12
C GLN A 34 -10.68 8.01 7.65
N THR A 35 -10.20 9.09 7.02
CA THR A 35 -10.33 9.31 5.57
C THR A 35 -9.50 8.28 4.79
N VAL A 36 -8.25 8.00 5.23
CA VAL A 36 -7.41 6.95 4.64
C VAL A 36 -8.11 5.61 4.65
N LEU A 37 -8.60 5.16 5.81
CA LEU A 37 -9.26 3.85 5.94
C LEU A 37 -10.48 3.74 5.02
N SER A 38 -11.31 4.78 4.96
CA SER A 38 -12.47 4.83 4.06
C SER A 38 -12.06 4.73 2.58
N ALA A 39 -10.98 5.41 2.19
CA ALA A 39 -10.44 5.34 0.84
C ALA A 39 -9.86 3.96 0.51
N ILE A 40 -9.14 3.34 1.45
CA ILE A 40 -8.57 2.00 1.29
C ILE A 40 -9.68 0.95 1.10
N ASP A 41 -10.80 1.07 1.81
CA ASP A 41 -11.97 0.21 1.58
C ASP A 41 -12.49 0.36 0.14
N ILE A 42 -12.63 1.59 -0.37
CA ILE A 42 -13.08 1.83 -1.75
C ILE A 42 -12.11 1.20 -2.75
N VAL A 43 -10.80 1.43 -2.59
CA VAL A 43 -9.75 0.86 -3.44
C VAL A 43 -9.81 -0.67 -3.41
N ARG A 44 -9.92 -1.27 -2.23
CA ARG A 44 -10.05 -2.72 -2.07
C ARG A 44 -11.23 -3.26 -2.87
N HIS A 45 -12.42 -2.69 -2.73
CA HIS A 45 -13.61 -3.13 -3.46
C HIS A 45 -13.44 -3.01 -4.98
N ASP A 46 -12.75 -1.98 -5.47
CA ASP A 46 -12.46 -1.81 -6.90
C ASP A 46 -11.55 -2.93 -7.44
N PHE A 47 -10.49 -3.27 -6.71
CA PHE A 47 -9.60 -4.37 -7.08
C PHE A 47 -10.26 -5.74 -6.96
N GLU A 48 -11.10 -5.97 -5.93
CA GLU A 48 -11.90 -7.19 -5.81
C GLU A 48 -12.83 -7.37 -7.02
N LYS A 49 -13.49 -6.30 -7.48
CA LYS A 49 -14.30 -6.33 -8.72
C LYS A 49 -13.47 -6.65 -9.96
N LYS A 50 -12.26 -6.11 -10.07
CA LYS A 50 -11.33 -6.40 -11.17
C LYS A 50 -10.87 -7.85 -11.18
N LEU A 51 -10.72 -8.48 -10.01
CA LEU A 51 -10.42 -9.91 -9.90
C LEU A 51 -11.61 -10.80 -10.27
N GLN A 52 -12.82 -10.37 -9.92
CA GLN A 52 -14.07 -11.09 -10.24
C GLN A 52 -14.55 -10.89 -11.68
N SER A 53 -14.06 -9.83 -12.33
CA SER A 53 -14.28 -9.55 -13.74
C SER A 53 -13.02 -9.94 -14.50
N PRO A 54 -12.75 -11.25 -14.73
CA PRO A 54 -11.77 -11.63 -15.73
C PRO A 54 -12.31 -10.98 -17.00
N SER A 55 -11.62 -9.96 -17.49
CA SER A 55 -12.03 -9.32 -18.73
C SER A 55 -12.18 -10.44 -19.73
N SER A 56 -13.42 -10.69 -20.15
CA SER A 56 -13.72 -11.26 -21.45
C SER A 56 -13.00 -10.37 -22.44
N LYS A 57 -11.77 -10.73 -22.76
CA LYS A 57 -11.03 -10.24 -23.90
C LYS A 57 -10.13 -11.35 -24.41
#